data_AF-A0A1E1KI42-F1
#
_entry.id   AF-A0A1E1KI42-F1
#
_cell.length_a   1.000
_cell.length_b   1.000
_cell.length_c   1.000
_cell.angle_alpha   90.00
_cell.angle_beta   90.00
_cell.angle_gamma   90.00
#
_symmetry.space_group_name_H-M   'P 1'
#
loop_
_entity.id
_entity.type
_entity.pdbx_description
1 polymer ?
#
loop_
_entity_poly.entity_id
_entity_poly.type
_entity_poly.pdbx_seq_one_letter_code
_entity_poly.pdbx_strand_id
1 'polypeptide(L)'
;MSNEAFVGPLPAPFESVLHFKDSKGYYQMAYIDRVTCVVHPDDPRLRDTQLPEPWEKLHHANENELTHFGNGDTGKATVLDPRLTANALRARGVELEIFELI
;
A
#
# COMPACT_ATOMS: atom_id res chain seq x y z
N MET A 1 -9.96 5.94 2.59
CA MET A 1 -10.04 5.26 3.89
C MET A 1 -8.65 5.25 4.50
N SER A 2 -8.52 5.49 5.80
CA SER A 2 -7.24 5.43 6.52
C SER A 2 -6.92 3.98 6.89
N ASN A 3 -5.67 3.55 6.68
CA ASN A 3 -5.20 2.22 7.09
C ASN A 3 -4.60 2.21 8.50
N GLU A 4 -4.68 3.33 9.25
CA GLU A 4 -4.00 3.48 10.55
C GLU A 4 -4.39 2.42 11.58
N ALA A 5 -5.62 1.91 11.54
CA ALA A 5 -6.04 0.82 12.41
C ALA A 5 -5.22 -0.47 12.23
N PHE A 6 -4.62 -0.67 11.05
CA PHE A 6 -3.89 -1.89 10.68
C PHE A 6 -2.37 -1.72 10.69
N VAL A 7 -1.87 -0.53 10.38
CA VAL A 7 -0.43 -0.27 10.21
C VAL A 7 0.10 0.84 11.13
N GLY A 8 -0.72 1.32 12.06
CA GLY A 8 -0.38 2.40 12.98
C GLY A 8 -0.45 3.79 12.33
N PRO A 9 -0.22 4.86 13.13
CA PRO A 9 -0.26 6.23 12.65
C PRO A 9 0.79 6.47 11.56
N LEU A 10 0.48 7.37 10.63
CA LEU A 10 1.45 7.77 9.62
C LEU A 10 2.63 8.52 10.28
N PRO A 11 3.89 8.13 10.04
CA PRO A 11 5.03 8.79 10.67
C PRO A 11 5.21 10.21 10.10
N ALA A 12 5.50 11.19 10.95
CA ALA A 12 5.95 12.50 10.48
C ALA A 12 7.26 12.32 9.67
N PRO A 13 7.45 13.05 8.55
CA PRO A 13 6.66 14.17 8.04
C PRO A 13 5.62 13.77 6.97
N PHE A 14 5.20 12.51 6.91
CA PHE A 14 4.31 12.04 5.85
C PHE A 14 2.85 12.43 6.10
N GLU A 15 2.13 12.66 5.01
CA GLU A 15 0.67 12.87 4.99
C GLU A 15 0.01 12.08 3.86
N SER A 16 -1.16 11.48 4.12
CA SER A 16 -1.96 10.84 3.07
C SER A 16 -2.77 11.89 2.30
N VAL A 17 -2.65 11.91 0.98
CA VAL A 17 -3.32 12.86 0.09
C VAL A 17 -4.02 12.14 -1.06
N LEU A 18 -5.10 12.75 -1.57
CA LEU A 18 -5.64 12.40 -2.87
C LEU A 18 -4.89 13.17 -3.94
N HIS A 19 -4.01 12.50 -4.66
CA HIS A 19 -3.23 13.08 -5.75
C HIS A 19 -3.97 12.88 -7.08
N PHE A 20 -4.31 13.98 -7.75
CA PHE A 20 -4.85 13.93 -9.11
C PHE A 20 -3.75 13.60 -10.11
N LYS A 21 -3.97 12.57 -10.96
CA LYS A 21 -3.04 12.18 -12.02
C LYS A 21 -3.56 12.69 -13.35
N ASP A 22 -3.05 13.84 -13.80
CA ASP A 22 -3.45 14.49 -15.05
C ASP A 22 -3.35 13.56 -16.27
N SER A 23 -2.31 12.71 -16.31
CA SER A 23 -2.06 11.74 -17.38
C SER A 23 -3.21 10.75 -17.60
N LYS A 24 -4.00 10.48 -16.56
CA LYS A 24 -5.04 9.43 -16.56
C LYS A 24 -6.41 9.92 -16.08
N GLY A 25 -6.53 11.16 -15.64
CA GLY A 25 -7.79 11.82 -15.28
C GLY A 25 -8.47 11.25 -14.02
N TYR A 26 -7.72 10.68 -13.08
CA TYR A 26 -8.28 10.15 -11.83
C TYR A 26 -7.49 10.59 -10.59
N TYR A 27 -8.15 10.51 -9.42
CA TYR A 27 -7.50 10.68 -8.12
C TYR A 27 -7.03 9.34 -7.58
N GLN A 28 -5.83 9.31 -7.03
CA GLN A 28 -5.31 8.17 -6.29
C GLN A 28 -4.87 8.58 -4.89
N MET A 29 -4.98 7.64 -3.95
CA MET A 29 -4.33 7.80 -2.66
C MET A 29 -2.81 7.77 -2.87
N ALA A 30 -2.12 8.71 -2.24
CA ALA A 30 -0.66 8.78 -2.23
C ALA A 30 -0.19 9.36 -0.90
N TYR A 31 1.12 9.31 -0.67
CA TYR A 31 1.75 9.81 0.56
C TYR A 31 2.76 10.89 0.19
N ILE A 32 2.55 12.10 0.68
CA ILE A 32 3.50 13.20 0.49
C ILE A 32 4.43 13.30 1.69
N ASP A 33 5.73 13.33 1.44
CA ASP A 33 6.72 13.76 2.42
C ASP A 33 6.72 15.29 2.49
N ARG A 34 6.30 15.88 3.62
CA ARG A 34 6.20 17.35 3.75
C ARG A 34 7.55 18.06 3.85
N VAL A 35 8.66 17.35 4.06
CA VAL A 35 10.01 17.92 4.06
C VAL A 35 10.53 18.04 2.64
N THR A 36 10.40 16.97 1.85
CA THR A 36 10.95 16.93 0.48
C THR A 36 9.94 17.33 -0.60
N CYS A 37 8.65 17.43 -0.25
CA CYS A 37 7.52 17.60 -1.16
C CYS A 37 7.40 16.48 -2.22
N VAL A 38 8.03 15.32 -1.98
CA VAL A 38 7.95 14.17 -2.88
C VAL A 38 6.69 13.37 -2.58
N VAL A 39 5.96 13.01 -3.64
CA VAL A 39 4.76 12.17 -3.55
C VAL A 39 5.15 10.72 -3.86
N HIS A 40 4.77 9.82 -2.97
CA HIS A 40 5.00 8.39 -3.07
C HIS A 40 3.68 7.65 -3.25
N PRO A 41 3.60 6.68 -4.18
CA PRO A 41 2.41 5.83 -4.31
C PRO A 41 2.30 4.79 -3.19
N ASP A 42 3.44 4.34 -2.66
CA ASP A 42 3.52 3.35 -1.58
C ASP A 42 3.37 3.95 -0.18
N ASP A 43 2.72 3.20 0.71
CA ASP A 43 2.61 3.53 2.13
C ASP A 43 3.99 3.49 2.82
N PRO A 44 4.47 4.62 3.39
CA PRO A 44 5.78 4.67 4.03
C PRO A 44 5.89 3.72 5.23
N ARG A 45 4.78 3.37 5.89
CA ARG A 45 4.75 2.43 7.02
C ARG A 45 5.09 1.00 6.61
N LEU A 46 4.96 0.68 5.32
CA LEU A 46 5.24 -0.65 4.80
C LEU A 46 6.64 -0.78 4.21
N ARG A 47 7.43 0.30 4.11
CA ARG A 47 8.75 0.27 3.44
C ARG A 47 9.70 -0.76 4.05
N ASP A 48 9.69 -0.89 5.37
CA ASP A 48 10.54 -1.83 6.11
C ASP A 48 9.88 -3.20 6.33
N THR A 49 8.66 -3.39 5.85
CA THR A 49 7.96 -4.68 5.92
C THR A 49 8.20 -5.48 4.64
N GLN A 50 8.82 -6.66 4.80
CA GLN A 50 8.98 -7.62 3.71
C GLN A 50 7.61 -8.04 3.13
N LEU A 51 7.55 -8.24 1.82
CA LEU A 51 6.36 -8.82 1.19
C LEU A 51 6.18 -10.27 1.64
N PRO A 52 4.94 -10.73 1.88
CA PRO A 52 4.69 -12.13 2.13
C PRO A 52 4.99 -12.94 0.86
N GLU A 53 5.67 -14.08 0.98
CA GLU A 53 5.80 -15.02 -0.15
C GLU A 53 4.40 -15.48 -0.64
N PRO A 54 4.20 -15.69 -1.96
CA PRO A 54 5.16 -15.59 -3.07
C PRO A 54 5.09 -14.23 -3.77
N TRP A 55 4.85 -13.13 -3.04
CA TRP A 55 4.62 -11.82 -3.63
C TRP A 55 5.90 -11.02 -3.82
N GLU A 56 6.02 -10.38 -4.99
CA GLU A 56 7.12 -9.47 -5.33
C GLU A 56 6.59 -8.15 -5.91
N LYS A 57 7.40 -7.09 -5.83
CA LYS A 57 7.14 -5.85 -6.57
C LYS A 57 7.53 -6.05 -8.03
N LEU A 58 6.63 -5.73 -8.94
CA LEU A 58 6.89 -5.76 -10.36
C LEU A 58 7.41 -4.41 -10.84
N HIS A 59 8.42 -4.45 -11.70
CA HIS A 59 8.92 -3.25 -12.36
C HIS A 59 8.05 -2.85 -13.55
N HIS A 60 7.79 -1.55 -13.71
CA HIS A 60 7.03 -1.03 -14.85
C HIS A 60 7.29 0.45 -15.13
N ALA A 61 6.94 0.92 -16.33
CA ALA A 61 7.22 2.29 -16.77
C ALA A 61 6.57 3.41 -15.92
N ASN A 62 5.59 3.07 -15.07
CA ASN A 62 4.78 4.02 -14.30
C ASN A 62 4.91 3.83 -12.78
N GLU A 63 6.08 3.40 -12.30
CA GLU A 63 6.34 3.14 -10.87
C GLU A 63 6.08 4.37 -9.96
N ASN A 64 6.16 5.59 -10.51
CA ASN A 64 5.85 6.84 -9.79
C ASN A 64 4.35 7.08 -9.60
N GLU A 65 3.50 6.28 -10.25
CA GLU A 65 2.05 6.41 -10.16
C GLU A 65 1.45 5.35 -9.27
N LEU A 66 1.91 4.11 -9.37
CA LEU A 66 1.33 2.99 -8.67
C LEU A 66 2.35 1.88 -8.58
N THR A 67 2.15 1.00 -7.61
CA THR A 67 3.02 -0.16 -7.40
C THR A 67 2.25 -1.41 -7.77
N HIS A 68 2.82 -2.20 -8.66
CA HIS A 68 2.30 -3.51 -9.01
C HIS A 68 2.95 -4.59 -8.17
N PHE A 69 2.14 -5.52 -7.69
CA PHE A 69 2.59 -6.70 -6.98
C PHE A 69 2.24 -7.95 -7.80
N GLY A 70 3.23 -8.81 -8.01
CA GLY A 70 3.08 -10.09 -8.71
C GLY A 70 3.12 -11.24 -7.72
N ASN A 71 2.30 -12.26 -7.96
CA ASN A 71 2.30 -13.49 -7.18
C ASN A 71 2.96 -14.60 -8.00
N GLY A 72 4.12 -15.08 -7.57
CA GLY A 72 4.94 -16.06 -8.31
C GLY A 72 4.23 -17.41 -8.54
N ASP A 73 3.40 -17.85 -7.60
CA ASP A 73 2.72 -19.15 -7.70
C ASP A 73 1.55 -19.14 -8.70
N THR A 74 0.83 -18.03 -8.78
CA THR A 74 -0.40 -17.94 -9.59
C THR A 74 -0.21 -17.18 -10.90
N GLY A 75 0.91 -16.45 -11.06
CA GLY A 75 1.17 -15.56 -12.18
C GLY A 75 0.25 -14.33 -12.23
N LYS A 76 -0.54 -14.08 -11.18
CA LYS A 76 -1.46 -12.92 -11.12
C LYS A 76 -0.75 -11.68 -10.61
N ALA A 77 -1.16 -10.52 -11.11
CA ALA A 77 -0.72 -9.21 -10.63
C ALA A 77 -1.87 -8.41 -10.02
N THR A 78 -1.55 -7.52 -9.09
CA THR A 78 -2.52 -6.63 -8.43
C THR A 78 -1.89 -5.30 -8.05
N VAL A 79 -2.73 -4.28 -7.86
CA VAL A 79 -2.35 -2.97 -7.29
C VAL A 79 -2.59 -2.91 -5.77
N LEU A 80 -3.25 -3.93 -5.20
CA LEU A 80 -3.52 -4.01 -3.78
C LEU A 80 -2.29 -4.58 -3.05
N ASP A 81 -1.78 -3.86 -2.06
CA ASP A 81 -0.60 -4.28 -1.31
C ASP A 81 -0.85 -5.61 -0.58
N PRO A 82 -0.12 -6.70 -0.89
CA PRO A 82 -0.30 -8.00 -0.28
C PRO A 82 -0.08 -8.01 1.24
N ARG A 83 0.67 -7.02 1.77
CA ARG A 83 0.91 -6.85 3.20
C ARG A 83 -0.35 -6.43 3.95
N LEU A 84 -1.37 -5.92 3.26
CA LEU A 84 -2.66 -5.53 3.85
C LEU A 84 -3.71 -6.66 3.80
N THR A 85 -3.35 -7.84 3.33
CA THR A 85 -4.23 -9.02 3.41
C THR A 85 -4.40 -9.47 4.87
N ALA A 86 -5.54 -10.09 5.19
CA ALA A 86 -5.81 -10.57 6.54
C ALA A 86 -4.73 -11.53 7.06
N ASN A 87 -4.21 -12.42 6.20
CA ASN A 87 -3.15 -13.35 6.56
C ASN A 87 -1.83 -12.64 6.87
N ALA A 88 -1.42 -11.67 6.04
CA ALA A 88 -0.20 -10.90 6.28
C ALA A 88 -0.30 -10.00 7.52
N LEU A 89 -1.49 -9.43 7.79
CA LEU A 89 -1.77 -8.68 9.00
C LEU A 89 -1.64 -9.55 10.25
N ARG A 90 -2.27 -10.74 10.28
CA ARG A 90 -2.15 -11.68 11.40
C ARG A 90 -0.72 -12.16 11.62
N ALA A 91 0.02 -12.44 10.54
CA ALA A 91 1.42 -12.84 10.63
C ALA A 91 2.32 -11.77 11.29
N ARG A 92 1.91 -10.50 11.21
CA ARG A 92 2.56 -9.37 11.91
C ARG A 92 2.03 -9.14 13.33
N GLY A 93 1.13 -9.98 13.82
CA GLY A 93 0.51 -9.84 15.15
C GLY A 93 -0.62 -8.82 15.21
N VAL A 94 -1.18 -8.39 14.07
CA VAL A 94 -2.37 -7.53 14.07
C VAL A 94 -3.59 -8.38 14.41
N GLU A 95 -4.26 -8.04 15.51
CA GLU A 95 -5.53 -8.66 15.90
C GLU A 95 -6.65 -8.19 14.97
N LEU A 96 -7.29 -9.13 14.29
CA LEU A 96 -8.39 -8.86 13.37
C LEU A 96 -9.68 -9.48 13.89
N GLU A 97 -10.70 -8.65 14.03
CA GLU A 97 -12.06 -9.11 14.32
C GLU A 97 -12.81 -9.35 13.01
N ILE A 98 -13.51 -10.49 12.92
CA ILE A 98 -14.41 -10.79 11.82
C ILE A 98 -15.83 -10.61 12.33
N PHE A 99 -16.63 -9.85 11.61
CA PHE A 99 -18.05 -9.73 11.85
C PHE A 99 -18.83 -10.18 10.61
N GLU A 100 -19.93 -10.88 10.85
CA GLU A 100 -20.90 -11.23 9.81
C GLU A 100 -21.97 -10.14 9.77
N LEU A 101 -22.21 -9.60 8.58
CA LEU A 101 -23.32 -8.67 8.34
C LEU A 101 -24.60 -9.49 8.18
N ILE A 102 -25.60 -9.21 9.01
CA ILE A 102 -26.94 -9.81 8.99
C ILE A 102 -27.87 -8.97 8.10
#